data_AF-A0ABC9E7Y7-F1
#
_entry.id   AF-A0ABC9E7Y7-F1
#
_cell.length_a   1.000
_cell.length_b   1.000
_cell.length_c   1.000
_cell.angle_alpha   90.00
_cell.angle_beta   90.00
_cell.angle_gamma   90.00
#
_symmetry.space_group_name_H-M   'P 1'
#
loop_
_entity.id
_entity.type
_entity.pdbx_description
1 polymer ?
#
loop_
_entity_poly.entity_id
_entity_poly.type
_entity_poly.pdbx_seq_one_letter_code
_entity_poly.pdbx_strand_id
1 'polypeptide(L)'
;MAEMIRSNPSGMSDADKSVAATADFASVEKHNFTLMHCWKILKDEPKWMELKRKMDMLQNSGSRKDAPPNGHHILDLDADNSAPSTSAPSSSSGKRPMGRDAAKAAKKKAAAASSEYVSKIHDLSVQKIELFKETEGERKAQLDEIVTLEKVKVEEAREHRKMKLDIEREKLALEKRQLDMEAEKKKKEAEKKEKEEDERILAINLDQCQPLQRMYYQALQEDIIQKLVASRCHGPGL
;
A
#
# COMPACT_ATOMS: atom_id res chain seq x y z
N MET A 1 3.46 -26.71 -33.55
CA MET A 1 4.70 -25.91 -33.65
C MET A 1 4.68 -24.94 -32.48
N ALA A 2 5.64 -25.05 -31.56
CA ALA A 2 5.70 -24.19 -30.38
C ALA A 2 6.14 -22.79 -30.83
N GLU A 3 5.18 -21.86 -30.81
CA GLU A 3 5.38 -20.48 -31.21
C GLU A 3 6.21 -19.77 -30.13
N MET A 4 7.47 -19.51 -30.46
CA MET A 4 8.42 -18.86 -29.57
C MET A 4 8.08 -17.36 -29.54
N ILE A 5 7.10 -17.00 -28.70
CA ILE A 5 6.71 -15.60 -28.46
C ILE A 5 7.95 -14.85 -27.96
N ARG A 6 8.44 -13.90 -28.75
CA ARG A 6 9.48 -12.96 -28.31
C ARG A 6 8.88 -12.04 -27.25
N SER A 7 9.10 -12.36 -25.98
CA SER A 7 8.49 -11.69 -24.82
C SER A 7 9.04 -10.30 -24.47
N ASN A 8 9.39 -9.46 -25.44
CA ASN A 8 9.68 -8.03 -25.20
C ASN A 8 9.64 -7.23 -26.52
N PRO A 9 8.48 -6.79 -26.99
CA PRO A 9 8.45 -5.62 -27.88
C PRO A 9 9.01 -4.42 -27.10
N SER A 10 9.98 -3.74 -27.70
CA SER A 10 10.54 -2.48 -27.21
C SER A 10 9.40 -1.53 -26.83
N GLY A 11 9.32 -1.16 -25.54
CA GLY A 11 8.29 -0.23 -25.02
C GLY A 11 7.40 -0.76 -23.90
N MET A 12 7.41 -2.06 -23.57
CA MET A 12 6.62 -2.58 -22.44
C MET A 12 7.24 -2.20 -21.09
N SER A 13 6.48 -1.47 -20.27
CA SER A 13 6.86 -1.13 -18.91
C SER A 13 6.75 -2.36 -17.99
N ASP A 14 7.43 -2.31 -16.84
CA ASP A 14 7.34 -3.37 -15.82
C ASP A 14 5.90 -3.54 -15.31
N ALA A 15 5.12 -2.46 -15.31
CA ALA A 15 3.70 -2.50 -15.00
C ALA A 15 2.93 -3.33 -16.04
N ASP A 16 3.18 -3.12 -17.33
CA ASP A 16 2.53 -3.87 -18.41
C ASP A 16 2.83 -5.37 -18.32
N LYS A 17 4.07 -5.73 -17.96
CA LYS A 17 4.48 -7.13 -17.73
C LYS A 17 3.74 -7.76 -16.57
N SER A 18 3.61 -7.04 -15.46
CA SER A 18 2.87 -7.53 -14.30
C SER A 18 1.37 -7.68 -14.56
N VAL A 19 0.79 -6.80 -15.37
CA VAL A 19 -0.63 -6.87 -15.78
C VAL A 19 -0.85 -8.07 -16.70
N ALA A 20 0.00 -8.25 -17.70
CA ALA A 20 -0.06 -9.41 -18.61
C ALA A 20 0.05 -10.73 -17.84
N ALA A 21 1.05 -10.86 -16.96
CA ALA A 21 1.23 -12.06 -16.14
C ALA A 21 0.03 -12.35 -15.21
N THR A 22 -0.62 -11.30 -14.69
CA THR A 22 -1.82 -11.47 -13.85
C THR A 22 -3.02 -11.95 -14.67
N ALA A 23 -3.17 -11.44 -15.89
CA ALA A 23 -4.22 -11.88 -16.82
C ALA A 23 -4.01 -13.34 -17.24
N ASP A 24 -2.77 -13.73 -17.54
CA ASP A 24 -2.42 -15.11 -17.87
C ASP A 24 -2.72 -16.05 -16.70
N PHE A 25 -2.33 -15.67 -15.48
CA PHE A 25 -2.62 -16.42 -14.27
C PHE A 25 -4.13 -16.62 -14.06
N ALA A 26 -4.92 -15.55 -14.20
CA ALA A 26 -6.37 -15.62 -14.06
C ALA A 26 -7.02 -16.52 -15.12
N SER A 27 -6.44 -16.60 -16.33
CA SER A 27 -6.92 -17.50 -17.38
C SER A 27 -6.68 -18.99 -17.05
N VAL A 28 -5.59 -19.30 -16.33
CA VAL A 28 -5.18 -20.67 -15.98
C VAL A 28 -5.85 -21.13 -14.69
N GLU A 29 -5.72 -20.35 -13.62
CA GLU A 29 -6.17 -20.72 -12.26
C GLU A 29 -7.62 -20.33 -11.97
N LYS A 30 -8.29 -19.65 -12.92
CA LYS A 30 -9.69 -19.19 -12.83
C LYS A 30 -9.98 -18.27 -11.63
N HIS A 31 -8.95 -17.72 -11.00
CA HIS A 31 -9.06 -16.70 -9.97
C HIS A 31 -7.93 -15.67 -10.10
N ASN A 32 -8.15 -14.48 -9.53
CA ASN A 32 -7.15 -13.41 -9.56
C ASN A 32 -5.97 -13.72 -8.63
N PHE A 33 -4.78 -13.24 -8.98
CA PHE A 33 -3.61 -13.35 -8.12
C PHE A 33 -3.78 -12.48 -6.86
N THR A 34 -3.87 -13.10 -5.70
CA THR A 34 -4.18 -12.41 -4.44
C THR A 34 -2.99 -11.65 -3.85
N LEU A 35 -1.76 -12.06 -4.20
CA LEU A 35 -0.52 -11.50 -3.62
C LEU A 35 0.10 -10.36 -4.47
N MET A 36 -0.71 -9.68 -5.29
CA MET A 36 -0.23 -8.54 -6.11
C MET A 36 0.40 -7.43 -5.26
N HIS A 37 -0.07 -7.24 -4.02
CA HIS A 37 0.51 -6.29 -3.09
C HIS A 37 1.94 -6.68 -2.68
N CYS A 38 2.17 -7.96 -2.37
CA CYS A 38 3.50 -8.47 -2.02
C CYS A 38 4.48 -8.36 -3.20
N TRP A 39 4.03 -8.65 -4.42
CA TRP A 39 4.84 -8.48 -5.63
C TRP A 39 5.34 -7.05 -5.80
N LYS A 40 4.47 -6.04 -5.60
CA LYS A 40 4.83 -4.62 -5.71
C LYS A 40 5.91 -4.18 -4.71
N ILE A 41 5.96 -4.81 -3.54
CA ILE A 41 6.96 -4.52 -2.50
C ILE A 41 8.27 -5.24 -2.81
N LEU A 42 8.21 -6.50 -3.24
CA LEU A 42 9.39 -7.36 -3.36
C LEU A 42 10.14 -7.21 -4.69
N LYS A 43 9.49 -6.71 -5.75
CA LYS A 43 10.08 -6.70 -7.11
C LYS A 43 11.35 -5.86 -7.25
N ASP A 44 11.53 -4.84 -6.40
CA ASP A 44 12.64 -3.89 -6.45
C ASP A 44 13.73 -4.19 -5.40
N GLU A 45 13.56 -5.26 -4.61
CA GLU A 45 14.56 -5.66 -3.59
C GLU A 45 15.89 -6.06 -4.25
N PRO A 46 17.04 -5.62 -3.69
CA PRO A 46 18.36 -5.78 -4.31
C PRO A 46 18.73 -7.26 -4.55
N LYS A 47 18.26 -8.16 -3.68
CA LYS A 47 18.47 -9.61 -3.79
C LYS A 47 17.88 -10.20 -5.08
N TRP A 48 16.74 -9.67 -5.55
CA TRP A 48 16.07 -10.13 -6.78
C TRP A 48 16.57 -9.37 -8.02
N MET A 49 16.94 -8.10 -7.86
CA MET A 49 17.50 -7.28 -8.94
C MET A 49 18.87 -7.77 -9.41
N GLU A 50 19.70 -8.35 -8.53
CA GLU A 50 20.96 -8.96 -8.93
C GLU A 50 20.76 -10.22 -9.79
N LEU A 51 19.73 -11.03 -9.46
CA LEU A 51 19.36 -12.19 -10.26
C LEU A 51 18.84 -11.78 -11.64
N LYS A 52 18.01 -10.72 -11.70
CA LYS A 52 17.53 -10.13 -12.97
C LYS A 52 18.69 -9.62 -13.83
N ARG A 53 19.66 -8.91 -13.23
CA ARG A 53 20.89 -8.47 -13.93
C ARG A 53 21.71 -9.65 -14.48
N LYS A 54 21.86 -10.73 -13.73
CA LYS A 54 22.58 -11.94 -14.20
C LYS A 54 21.86 -12.61 -15.37
N MET A 55 20.53 -12.65 -15.31
CA MET A 55 19.69 -13.22 -16.37
C MET A 55 19.68 -12.34 -17.64
N ASP A 56 19.60 -11.02 -17.49
CA ASP A 56 19.69 -10.06 -18.60
C ASP A 56 21.09 -10.07 -19.25
N MET A 57 22.17 -10.25 -18.46
CA MET A 57 23.52 -10.45 -19.00
C MET A 57 23.64 -11.75 -19.82
N LEU A 58 22.97 -12.83 -19.39
CA LEU A 58 22.94 -14.11 -20.10
C LEU A 58 22.07 -14.06 -21.37
N GLN A 59 20.99 -13.27 -21.35
CA GLN A 59 20.12 -13.04 -22.51
C GLN A 59 20.80 -12.13 -23.55
N ASN A 60 21.59 -11.13 -23.11
CA ASN A 60 22.35 -10.25 -23.99
C ASN A 60 23.65 -10.88 -24.53
N SER A 61 24.17 -11.94 -23.89
CA SER A 61 25.34 -12.68 -24.36
C SER A 61 25.01 -13.75 -25.42
N GLY A 62 23.74 -13.88 -25.82
CA GLY A 62 23.29 -14.76 -26.91
C GLY A 62 23.83 -14.43 -28.31
N SER A 63 24.66 -13.39 -28.45
CA SER A 63 25.37 -13.05 -29.69
C SER A 63 26.88 -13.03 -29.47
N ARG A 64 27.48 -14.18 -29.19
CA ARG A 64 28.85 -14.50 -29.58
C ARG A 64 29.08 -16.00 -29.47
N LYS A 65 29.21 -16.65 -30.63
CA LYS A 65 29.75 -18.00 -30.75
C LYS A 65 31.24 -17.93 -30.36
N ASP A 66 31.67 -18.83 -29.46
CA ASP A 66 32.98 -19.52 -29.43
C ASP A 66 33.41 -19.91 -28.00
N ALA A 67 33.06 -21.17 -27.62
CA ALA A 67 33.76 -22.19 -26.79
C ALA A 67 34.34 -21.88 -25.36
N PRO A 68 34.65 -22.91 -24.52
CA PRO A 68 34.15 -24.30 -24.38
C PRO A 68 33.54 -24.57 -22.96
N PRO A 69 33.01 -25.78 -22.67
CA PRO A 69 32.16 -26.04 -21.52
C PRO A 69 32.97 -26.51 -20.30
N ASN A 70 32.69 -25.97 -19.12
CA ASN A 70 32.96 -26.70 -17.89
C ASN A 70 31.74 -26.60 -16.97
N GLY A 71 30.84 -27.57 -17.16
CA GLY A 71 29.85 -27.93 -16.16
C GLY A 71 30.51 -28.67 -15.00
N HIS A 72 29.66 -29.02 -14.03
CA HIS A 72 29.92 -29.87 -12.87
C HIS A 72 30.31 -29.13 -11.59
N HIS A 73 29.25 -28.65 -10.95
CA HIS A 73 29.07 -28.64 -9.50
C HIS A 73 29.40 -30.06 -8.96
N ILE A 74 30.57 -30.23 -8.33
CA ILE A 74 30.88 -31.41 -7.51
C ILE A 74 31.10 -30.91 -6.08
N LEU A 75 30.20 -31.36 -5.21
CA LEU A 75 30.40 -31.37 -3.77
C LEU A 75 31.53 -32.37 -3.51
N ASP A 76 32.70 -31.87 -3.09
CA ASP A 76 33.79 -32.74 -2.65
C ASP A 76 33.59 -33.02 -1.15
N LEU A 77 33.15 -34.23 -0.87
CA LEU A 77 32.92 -34.81 0.44
C LEU A 77 33.69 -36.14 0.43
N ASP A 78 34.79 -36.20 1.19
CA ASP A 78 35.53 -37.35 1.75
C ASP A 78 37.05 -37.09 1.65
N ALA A 79 37.71 -36.83 2.77
CA ALA A 79 38.34 -37.84 3.64
C ALA A 79 39.64 -38.37 3.04
N ASP A 80 40.77 -38.06 3.68
CA ASP A 80 41.55 -39.13 4.28
C ASP A 80 42.51 -38.62 5.35
N ASN A 81 42.49 -39.37 6.45
CA ASN A 81 43.37 -39.32 7.59
C ASN A 81 44.52 -40.28 7.28
N SER A 82 45.71 -39.77 6.99
CA SER A 82 46.88 -40.61 6.81
C SER A 82 48.13 -39.96 7.45
N ALA A 83 48.30 -40.21 8.74
CA ALA A 83 49.60 -40.69 9.22
C ALA A 83 49.73 -42.16 8.76
N PRO A 84 50.92 -42.67 8.38
CA PRO A 84 51.71 -43.34 9.42
C PRO A 84 53.23 -43.43 9.18
N SER A 85 53.90 -43.95 10.23
CA SER A 85 55.09 -44.82 10.21
C SER A 85 56.46 -44.17 9.97
N THR A 86 57.23 -43.90 11.03
CA THR A 86 58.18 -44.81 11.72
C THR A 86 59.38 -45.25 10.88
N SER A 87 60.51 -44.58 11.09
CA SER A 87 61.83 -45.21 11.17
C SER A 87 62.78 -44.32 11.96
N ALA A 88 63.06 -44.69 13.21
CA ALA A 88 64.20 -44.22 14.00
C ALA A 88 65.51 -44.80 13.39
N PRO A 89 66.73 -44.30 13.71
CA PRO A 89 67.23 -44.31 15.09
C PRO A 89 68.13 -43.13 15.49
N SER A 90 68.58 -43.20 16.76
CA SER A 90 69.83 -42.68 17.32
C SER A 90 69.97 -41.17 17.59
N SER A 91 69.65 -40.77 18.83
CA SER A 91 70.63 -40.39 19.87
C SER A 91 69.97 -39.45 20.89
N SER A 92 69.23 -40.00 21.84
CA SER A 92 68.71 -39.26 22.98
C SER A 92 69.86 -38.88 23.91
N SER A 93 70.37 -37.66 23.78
CA SER A 93 71.07 -36.99 24.88
C SER A 93 70.05 -36.76 25.99
N GLY A 94 70.03 -37.69 26.95
CA GLY A 94 69.16 -37.63 28.12
C GLY A 94 69.48 -36.41 28.98
N LYS A 95 68.86 -35.28 28.67
CA LYS A 95 68.77 -34.14 29.59
C LYS A 95 67.80 -34.54 30.68
N ARG A 96 68.28 -34.55 31.92
CA ARG A 96 67.51 -34.88 33.12
C ARG A 96 66.16 -34.15 33.11
N PRO A 97 65.05 -34.80 33.47
CA PRO A 97 63.75 -34.14 33.49
C PRO A 97 63.80 -32.91 34.41
N MET A 98 63.18 -31.83 33.95
CA MET A 98 63.15 -30.55 34.64
C MET A 98 62.69 -30.73 36.09
N GLY A 99 63.49 -30.24 37.05
CA GLY A 99 63.25 -30.46 38.47
C GLY A 99 61.86 -30.01 38.91
N ARG A 100 61.30 -30.73 39.89
CA ARG A 100 59.94 -30.55 40.42
C ARG A 100 59.56 -29.08 40.67
N ASP A 101 60.49 -28.28 41.18
CA ASP A 101 60.23 -26.88 41.53
C ASP A 101 60.22 -25.95 40.30
N ALA A 102 61.05 -26.23 39.29
CA ALA A 102 61.01 -25.54 38.00
C ALA A 102 59.75 -25.91 37.20
N ALA A 103 59.32 -27.18 37.25
CA ALA A 103 58.06 -27.63 36.66
C ALA A 103 56.84 -27.00 37.35
N LYS A 104 56.86 -26.84 38.70
CA LYS A 104 55.80 -26.18 39.46
C LYS A 104 55.73 -24.68 39.18
N ALA A 105 56.87 -24.01 39.05
CA ALA A 105 56.95 -22.60 38.65
C ALA A 105 56.48 -22.38 37.20
N ALA A 106 56.91 -23.23 36.26
CA ALA A 106 56.43 -23.21 34.87
C ALA A 106 54.93 -23.48 34.78
N LYS A 107 54.39 -24.42 35.58
CA LYS A 107 52.94 -24.69 35.65
C LYS A 107 52.16 -23.53 36.25
N LYS A 108 52.71 -22.79 37.23
CA LYS A 108 52.09 -21.57 37.78
C LYS A 108 52.10 -20.42 36.76
N LYS A 109 53.15 -20.29 35.96
CA LYS A 109 53.27 -19.29 34.89
C LYS A 109 52.40 -19.62 33.68
N ALA A 110 52.28 -20.90 33.32
CA ALA A 110 51.37 -21.40 32.30
C ALA A 110 49.90 -21.31 32.74
N ALA A 111 49.60 -21.56 34.02
CA ALA A 111 48.27 -21.34 34.59
C ALA A 111 47.91 -19.84 34.63
N ALA A 112 48.87 -18.96 34.94
CA ALA A 112 48.68 -17.52 34.84
C ALA A 112 48.47 -17.06 33.39
N ALA A 113 49.25 -17.56 32.43
CA ALA A 113 49.06 -17.27 31.01
C ALA A 113 47.74 -17.83 30.45
N SER A 114 47.29 -19.00 30.93
CA SER A 114 45.98 -19.56 30.62
C SER A 114 44.85 -18.75 31.24
N SER A 115 45.04 -18.21 32.45
CA SER A 115 44.08 -17.32 33.11
C SER A 115 43.96 -15.99 32.37
N GLU A 116 45.08 -15.39 31.95
CA GLU A 116 45.09 -14.15 31.16
C GLU A 116 44.44 -14.36 29.79
N TYR A 117 44.68 -15.51 29.15
CA TYR A 117 44.01 -15.88 27.90
C TYR A 117 42.49 -16.05 28.08
N VAL A 118 42.05 -16.73 29.14
CA VAL A 118 40.62 -16.89 29.46
C VAL A 118 39.96 -15.55 29.76
N SER A 119 40.61 -14.68 30.55
CA SER A 119 40.12 -13.31 30.79
C SER A 119 40.01 -12.53 29.48
N LYS A 120 41.00 -12.63 28.59
CA LYS A 120 40.97 -11.92 27.31
C LYS A 120 39.89 -12.43 26.37
N ILE A 121 39.60 -13.74 26.36
CA ILE A 121 38.46 -14.31 25.63
C ILE A 121 37.13 -13.83 26.22
N HIS A 122 37.03 -13.81 27.55
CA HIS A 122 35.84 -13.29 28.24
C HIS A 122 35.59 -11.82 27.88
N ASP A 123 36.62 -10.98 27.94
CA ASP A 123 36.52 -9.56 27.60
C ASP A 123 36.14 -9.34 26.13
N LEU A 124 36.71 -10.13 25.20
CA LEU A 124 36.30 -10.12 23.79
C LEU A 124 34.84 -10.55 23.59
N SER A 125 34.37 -11.53 24.37
CA SER A 125 32.97 -11.97 24.34
C SER A 125 32.03 -10.88 24.85
N VAL A 126 32.40 -10.17 25.92
CA VAL A 126 31.61 -9.05 26.47
C VAL A 126 31.53 -7.91 25.46
N GLN A 127 32.65 -7.51 24.86
CA GLN A 127 32.67 -6.47 23.80
C GLN A 127 31.81 -6.86 22.60
N LYS A 128 31.84 -8.13 22.19
CA LYS A 128 30.98 -8.62 21.09
C LYS A 128 29.49 -8.55 21.45
N ILE A 129 29.11 -8.88 22.69
CA ILE A 129 27.73 -8.77 23.16
C ILE A 129 27.28 -7.31 23.19
N GLU A 130 28.15 -6.39 23.63
CA GLU A 130 27.86 -4.96 23.70
C GLU A 130 27.67 -4.35 22.31
N LEU A 131 28.55 -4.67 21.36
CA LEU A 131 28.42 -4.25 19.95
C LEU A 131 27.10 -4.76 19.34
N PHE A 132 26.71 -6.01 19.61
CA PHE A 132 25.42 -6.51 19.15
C PHE A 132 24.25 -5.74 19.75
N LYS A 133 24.24 -5.50 21.07
CA LYS A 133 23.18 -4.74 21.73
C LYS A 133 23.05 -3.31 21.21
N GLU A 134 24.16 -2.65 20.91
CA GLU A 134 24.16 -1.31 20.32
C GLU A 134 23.51 -1.33 18.93
N THR A 135 23.91 -2.27 18.06
CA THR A 135 23.28 -2.44 16.74
C THR A 135 21.81 -2.88 16.81
N GLU A 136 21.41 -3.63 17.85
CA GLU A 136 20.01 -3.96 18.10
C GLU A 136 19.22 -2.74 18.57
N GLY A 137 19.83 -1.87 19.39
CA GLY A 137 19.25 -0.61 19.83
C GLY A 137 18.98 0.33 18.66
N GLU A 138 19.95 0.47 17.75
CA GLU A 138 19.80 1.25 16.51
C GLU A 138 18.71 0.66 15.61
N ARG A 139 18.69 -0.67 15.42
CA ARG A 139 17.64 -1.35 14.64
C ARG A 139 16.26 -1.15 15.25
N LYS A 140 16.16 -1.20 16.58
CA LYS A 140 14.91 -0.95 17.30
C LYS A 140 14.46 0.51 17.12
N ALA A 141 15.37 1.47 17.24
CA ALA A 141 15.06 2.88 17.01
C ALA A 141 14.57 3.14 15.58
N GLN A 142 15.18 2.49 14.58
CA GLN A 142 14.72 2.56 13.19
C GLN A 142 13.31 1.98 13.01
N LEU A 143 13.01 0.85 13.65
CA LEU A 143 11.67 0.26 13.61
C LEU A 143 10.64 1.14 14.31
N ASP A 144 10.98 1.71 15.47
CA ASP A 144 10.11 2.62 16.21
C ASP A 144 9.78 3.86 15.37
N GLU A 145 10.76 4.43 14.65
CA GLU A 145 10.55 5.56 13.72
C GLU A 145 9.67 5.19 12.51
N ILE A 146 9.83 3.98 11.97
CA ILE A 146 8.93 3.51 10.90
C ILE A 146 7.49 3.40 11.42
N VAL A 147 7.30 2.87 12.63
CA VAL A 147 5.98 2.74 13.24
C VAL A 147 5.35 4.10 13.55
N THR A 148 6.12 5.09 14.00
CA THR A 148 5.59 6.45 14.23
C THR A 148 5.16 7.09 12.91
N LEU A 149 5.98 7.00 11.87
CA LEU A 149 5.65 7.50 10.54
C LEU A 149 4.41 6.81 9.95
N GLU A 150 4.28 5.49 10.13
CA GLU A 150 3.11 4.74 9.65
C GLU A 150 1.84 5.14 10.41
N LYS A 151 1.92 5.32 11.73
CA LYS A 151 0.80 5.84 12.54
C LYS A 151 0.35 7.22 12.05
N VAL A 152 1.28 8.13 11.81
CA VAL A 152 0.97 9.48 11.30
C VAL A 152 0.26 9.38 9.95
N LYS A 153 0.77 8.57 9.01
CA LYS A 153 0.13 8.37 7.70
C LYS A 153 -1.29 7.81 7.82
N VAL A 154 -1.51 6.86 8.73
CA VAL A 154 -2.85 6.29 8.96
C VAL A 154 -3.81 7.34 9.50
N GLU A 155 -3.37 8.18 10.44
CA GLU A 155 -4.21 9.24 10.99
C GLU A 155 -4.48 10.36 9.98
N GLU A 156 -3.48 10.78 9.20
CA GLU A 156 -3.70 11.72 8.10
C GLU A 156 -4.71 11.17 7.07
N ALA A 157 -4.61 9.89 6.72
CA ALA A 157 -5.56 9.25 5.82
C ALA A 157 -6.96 9.13 6.44
N ARG A 158 -7.07 8.98 7.76
CA ARG A 158 -8.34 8.99 8.48
C ARG A 158 -8.97 10.39 8.48
N GLU A 159 -8.20 11.41 8.84
CA GLU A 159 -8.67 12.81 8.86
C GLU A 159 -9.01 13.30 7.45
N HIS A 160 -8.22 12.95 6.44
CA HIS A 160 -8.54 13.26 5.04
C HIS A 160 -9.87 12.60 4.61
N ARG A 161 -10.11 11.33 4.99
CA ARG A 161 -11.39 10.66 4.71
C ARG A 161 -12.56 11.34 5.42
N LYS A 162 -12.37 11.75 6.68
CA LYS A 162 -13.39 12.48 7.44
C LYS A 162 -13.70 13.83 6.81
N MET A 163 -12.68 14.62 6.49
CA MET A 163 -12.81 15.90 5.79
C MET A 163 -13.54 15.74 4.46
N LYS A 164 -13.22 14.71 3.67
CA LYS A 164 -13.91 14.43 2.42
C LYS A 164 -15.41 14.16 2.63
N LEU A 165 -15.76 13.36 3.63
CA LEU A 165 -17.16 13.09 3.97
C LEU A 165 -17.89 14.34 4.44
N ASP A 166 -17.24 15.21 5.21
CA ASP A 166 -17.84 16.46 5.69
C ASP A 166 -18.07 17.43 4.52
N ILE A 167 -17.14 17.54 3.58
CA ILE A 167 -17.33 18.32 2.34
C ILE A 167 -18.50 17.75 1.51
N GLU A 168 -18.63 16.43 1.39
CA GLU A 168 -19.75 15.81 0.67
C GLU A 168 -21.10 16.09 1.36
N ARG A 169 -21.15 16.03 2.69
CA ARG A 169 -22.36 16.39 3.46
C ARG A 169 -22.75 17.84 3.29
N GLU A 170 -21.79 18.77 3.34
CA GLU A 170 -22.05 20.19 3.14
C GLU A 170 -22.54 20.49 1.73
N LYS A 171 -21.96 19.84 0.71
CA LYS A 171 -22.42 19.94 -0.68
C LYS A 171 -23.87 19.49 -0.83
N LEU A 172 -24.22 18.32 -0.27
CA LEU A 172 -25.59 17.82 -0.30
C LEU A 172 -26.57 18.75 0.45
N ALA A 173 -26.14 19.32 1.58
CA ALA A 173 -26.97 20.27 2.32
C ALA A 173 -27.21 21.57 1.54
N LEU A 174 -26.20 22.08 0.84
CA LEU A 174 -26.33 23.26 -0.03
C LEU A 174 -27.23 22.96 -1.23
N GLU A 175 -27.07 21.81 -1.88
CA GLU A 175 -27.92 21.38 -2.99
C GLU A 175 -29.38 21.26 -2.57
N LYS A 176 -29.66 20.62 -1.43
CA LYS A 176 -31.02 20.54 -0.89
C LYS A 176 -31.63 21.92 -0.65
N ARG A 177 -30.88 22.85 -0.02
CA ARG A 177 -31.36 24.23 0.19
C ARG A 177 -31.63 24.96 -1.13
N GLN A 178 -30.81 24.73 -2.16
CA GLN A 178 -31.03 25.32 -3.48
C GLN A 178 -32.33 24.79 -4.11
N LEU A 179 -32.57 23.47 -4.04
CA LEU A 179 -33.80 22.86 -4.52
C LEU A 179 -35.04 23.38 -3.77
N ASP A 180 -34.96 23.52 -2.44
CA ASP A 180 -36.06 24.06 -1.64
C ASP A 180 -36.38 25.52 -2.04
N MET A 181 -35.35 26.35 -2.20
CA MET A 181 -35.50 27.74 -2.66
C MET A 181 -36.03 27.83 -4.09
N GLU A 182 -35.62 26.93 -4.99
CA GLU A 182 -36.13 26.88 -6.36
C GLU A 182 -37.59 26.41 -6.40
N ALA A 183 -37.95 25.41 -5.61
CA ALA A 183 -39.31 24.93 -5.47
C ALA A 183 -40.24 26.02 -4.91
N GLU A 184 -39.79 26.76 -3.89
CA GLU A 184 -40.54 27.89 -3.36
C GLU A 184 -40.71 29.01 -4.40
N LYS A 185 -39.64 29.33 -5.15
CA LYS A 185 -39.72 30.31 -6.25
C LYS A 185 -40.71 29.87 -7.33
N LYS A 186 -40.67 28.59 -7.76
CA LYS A 186 -41.61 28.03 -8.73
C LYS A 186 -43.04 28.08 -8.21
N LYS A 187 -43.27 27.77 -6.94
CA LYS A 187 -44.58 27.86 -6.30
C LYS A 187 -45.09 29.30 -6.29
N LYS A 188 -44.27 30.26 -5.89
CA LYS A 188 -44.60 31.69 -5.90
C LYS A 188 -44.88 32.22 -7.31
N GLU A 189 -44.09 31.78 -8.29
CA GLU A 189 -44.31 32.15 -9.69
C GLU A 189 -45.62 31.56 -10.23
N ALA A 190 -45.95 30.31 -9.93
CA ALA A 190 -47.20 29.68 -10.30
C ALA A 190 -48.40 30.39 -9.65
N GLU A 191 -48.30 30.73 -8.36
CA GLU A 191 -49.33 31.49 -7.64
C GLU A 191 -49.50 32.90 -8.24
N LYS A 192 -48.41 33.57 -8.61
CA LYS A 192 -48.46 34.87 -9.28
C LYS A 192 -49.15 34.77 -10.64
N LYS A 193 -48.83 33.72 -11.42
CA LYS A 193 -49.46 33.46 -12.71
C LYS A 193 -50.96 33.21 -12.55
N GLU A 194 -51.36 32.35 -11.61
CA GLU A 194 -52.78 32.10 -11.32
C GLU A 194 -53.52 33.40 -10.96
N LYS A 195 -52.92 34.25 -10.12
CA LYS A 195 -53.49 35.57 -9.79
C LYS A 195 -53.64 36.48 -11.00
N GLU A 196 -52.65 36.52 -11.89
CA GLU A 196 -52.72 37.29 -13.15
C GLU A 196 -53.81 36.74 -14.10
N GLU A 197 -54.04 35.42 -14.12
CA GLU A 197 -55.13 34.82 -14.89
C GLU A 197 -56.50 35.14 -14.29
N ASP A 198 -56.64 35.06 -12.97
CA ASP A 198 -57.85 35.43 -12.24
C ASP A 198 -58.18 36.92 -12.48
N GLU A 199 -57.20 37.81 -12.38
CA GLU A 199 -57.35 39.24 -12.70
C GLU A 199 -57.78 39.47 -14.15
N ARG A 200 -57.19 38.72 -15.10
CA ARG A 200 -57.56 38.79 -16.52
C ARG A 200 -59.01 38.37 -16.73
N ILE A 201 -59.47 37.30 -16.07
CA ILE A 201 -60.85 36.79 -16.18
C ILE A 201 -61.83 37.79 -15.56
N LEU A 202 -61.50 38.35 -14.40
CA LEU A 202 -62.33 39.37 -13.73
C LEU A 202 -62.40 40.68 -14.54
N ALA A 203 -61.38 41.02 -15.32
CA ALA A 203 -61.36 42.21 -16.17
C ALA A 203 -62.25 42.10 -17.43
N ILE A 204 -62.71 40.90 -17.81
CA ILE A 204 -63.56 40.70 -18.99
C ILE A 204 -64.97 41.29 -18.73
N ASN A 205 -65.41 42.16 -19.63
CA ASN A 205 -66.76 42.74 -19.58
C ASN A 205 -67.81 41.78 -20.17
N LEU A 206 -68.70 41.27 -19.31
CA LEU A 206 -69.75 40.31 -19.67
C LEU A 206 -70.78 40.84 -20.68
N ASP A 207 -71.04 42.15 -20.70
CA ASP A 207 -72.03 42.76 -21.59
C ASP A 207 -71.57 42.75 -23.05
N GLN A 208 -70.26 42.74 -23.27
CA GLN A 208 -69.64 42.71 -24.60
C GLN A 208 -69.45 41.28 -25.13
N CYS A 209 -69.66 40.25 -24.31
CA CYS A 209 -69.51 38.85 -24.71
C CYS A 209 -70.76 38.30 -25.40
N GLN A 210 -70.55 37.36 -26.35
CA GLN A 210 -71.61 36.53 -26.94
C GLN A 210 -72.37 35.75 -25.84
N PRO A 211 -73.67 35.43 -25.99
CA PRO A 211 -74.47 34.81 -24.93
C PRO A 211 -73.86 33.54 -24.30
N LEU A 212 -73.27 32.66 -25.11
CA LEU A 212 -72.64 31.44 -24.62
C LEU A 212 -71.32 31.71 -23.88
N GLN A 213 -70.52 32.67 -24.36
CA GLN A 213 -69.27 33.09 -23.72
C GLN A 213 -69.54 33.83 -22.40
N ARG A 214 -70.62 34.61 -22.34
CA ARG A 214 -71.07 35.30 -21.13
C ARG A 214 -71.33 34.31 -20.00
N MET A 215 -72.09 33.24 -20.26
CA MET A 215 -72.35 32.20 -19.27
C MET A 215 -71.06 31.53 -18.77
N TYR A 216 -70.10 31.28 -19.66
CA TYR A 216 -68.81 30.68 -19.32
C TYR A 216 -67.97 31.58 -18.41
N TYR A 217 -67.74 32.84 -18.80
CA TYR A 217 -66.94 33.77 -18.00
C TYR A 217 -67.64 34.16 -16.69
N GLN A 218 -68.96 34.25 -16.68
CA GLN A 218 -69.72 34.48 -15.45
C GLN A 218 -69.44 33.37 -14.42
N ALA A 219 -69.53 32.10 -14.83
CA ALA A 219 -69.24 30.97 -13.95
C ALA A 219 -67.80 30.99 -13.42
N LEU A 220 -66.81 31.35 -14.26
CA LEU A 220 -65.41 31.48 -13.82
C LEU A 220 -65.22 32.64 -12.83
N GLN A 221 -65.83 33.80 -13.08
CA GLN A 221 -65.75 34.94 -12.16
C GLN A 221 -66.37 34.61 -10.80
N GLU A 222 -67.50 33.90 -10.78
CA GLU A 222 -68.14 33.41 -9.56
C GLU A 222 -67.24 32.44 -8.78
N ASP A 223 -66.60 31.48 -9.45
CA ASP A 223 -65.68 30.52 -8.83
C ASP A 223 -64.45 31.22 -8.21
N ILE A 224 -63.85 32.17 -8.93
CA ILE A 224 -62.73 32.98 -8.42
C ILE A 224 -63.14 33.76 -7.17
N ILE A 225 -64.31 34.40 -7.18
CA ILE A 225 -64.83 35.13 -6.01
C ILE A 225 -65.07 34.18 -4.84
N GLN A 226 -65.65 33.00 -5.08
CA GLN A 226 -65.85 31.98 -4.05
C GLN A 226 -64.51 31.52 -3.45
N LYS A 227 -63.49 31.25 -4.28
CA LYS A 227 -62.13 30.90 -3.85
C LYS A 227 -61.51 31.97 -2.96
N LEU A 228 -61.70 33.24 -3.29
CA LEU A 228 -61.21 34.39 -2.50
C LEU A 228 -61.97 34.59 -1.17
N VAL A 229 -63.27 34.32 -1.15
CA VAL A 229 -64.09 34.35 0.06
C VAL A 229 -63.70 33.19 0.98
N ALA A 230 -63.58 31.98 0.44
CA ALA A 230 -63.13 30.80 1.18
C ALA A 230 -61.73 31.01 1.78
N SER A 231 -60.78 31.53 1.01
CA SER A 231 -59.42 31.84 1.50
C SER A 231 -59.40 32.87 2.63
N ARG A 232 -60.32 33.85 2.62
CA ARG A 232 -60.47 34.81 3.73
C ARG A 232 -61.10 34.20 4.98
N CYS A 233 -62.03 33.26 4.83
CA CYS A 233 -62.62 32.55 5.96
C CYS A 233 -61.66 31.54 6.62
N HIS A 234 -60.59 31.13 5.93
CA HIS A 234 -59.53 30.24 6.44
C HIS A 234 -58.26 30.99 6.91
N GLY A 235 -58.29 32.33 7.03
CA GLY A 235 -57.20 33.11 7.61
C GLY A 235 -57.02 32.83 9.12
N PRO A 236 -55.80 32.96 9.67
CA PRO A 236 -55.38 32.29 10.90
C PRO A 236 -56.11 32.82 12.13
N GLY A 237 -57.04 32.01 12.65
CA GLY A 237 -57.51 32.10 14.02
C GLY A 237 -56.63 31.23 14.91
N LEU A 238 -55.83 31.90 15.76
CA LEU A 238 -54.99 31.38 16.86
C LEU A 238 -53.64 30.76 16.49
#